data_AF-A0A977L4E0-F1
#
_entry.id   AF-A0A977L4E0-F1
#
_cell.length_a   1.000
_cell.length_b   1.000
_cell.length_c   1.000
_cell.angle_alpha   90.00
_cell.angle_beta   90.00
_cell.angle_gamma   90.00
#
_symmetry.space_group_name_H-M   'P 1'
#
loop_
_entity.id
_entity.type
_entity.pdbx_description
1 polymer ?
#
loop_
_entity_poly.entity_id
_entity_poly.type
_entity_poly.pdbx_seq_one_letter_code
_entity_poly.pdbx_strand_id
1 'polypeptide(L)'
;MIVNGTDEFVGANKNASERAITKALNQPSEYQIAIGGRSYANGKLKVNYSIAPHSKIEKGDVINLAIVEKSLENYVPRGENSWRKLHHDNVVKWFSSFPLKEKGELEIAVSHWNEKKYVLVVYIQNSDWKVLGVASIQE
;
A
#
# COMPACT_ATOMS: atom_id res chain seq x y z
N MET A 1 -9.67 -11.27 4.41
CA MET A 1 -8.25 -10.87 4.42
C MET A 1 -7.61 -11.50 3.22
N ILE A 2 -6.72 -10.76 2.56
CA ILE A 2 -5.99 -11.21 1.38
C ILE A 2 -4.50 -11.00 1.66
N VAL A 3 -3.67 -12.00 1.38
CA VAL A 3 -2.20 -11.94 1.52
C VAL A 3 -1.56 -12.05 0.14
N ASN A 4 -0.66 -11.11 -0.18
CA ASN A 4 0.02 -10.95 -1.47
C ASN A 4 -0.90 -11.03 -2.70
N GLY A 5 -2.18 -10.66 -2.51
CA GLY A 5 -3.19 -10.61 -3.57
C GLY A 5 -3.76 -11.96 -4.01
N THR A 6 -3.30 -13.08 -3.46
CA THR A 6 -3.70 -14.42 -3.94
C THR A 6 -4.27 -15.33 -2.85
N ASP A 7 -3.81 -15.22 -1.60
CA ASP A 7 -4.29 -16.09 -0.51
C ASP A 7 -5.43 -15.37 0.26
N GLU A 8 -6.67 -15.87 0.15
CA GLU A 8 -7.86 -15.30 0.81
C GLU A 8 -8.41 -16.15 1.97
N PHE A 9 -8.88 -15.49 3.03
CA PHE A 9 -9.49 -16.14 4.19
C PHE A 9 -10.23 -15.14 5.10
N VAL A 10 -11.01 -15.65 6.07
CA VAL A 10 -11.70 -14.83 7.08
C VAL A 10 -10.69 -14.09 7.96
N GLY A 11 -10.75 -12.76 8.00
CA GLY A 11 -9.72 -11.93 8.67
C GLY A 11 -9.65 -12.10 10.19
N ALA A 12 -10.72 -12.58 10.83
CA ALA A 12 -10.74 -12.90 12.25
C ALA A 12 -10.00 -14.22 12.59
N ASN A 13 -9.65 -15.04 11.59
CA ASN A 13 -8.96 -16.30 11.81
C ASN A 13 -7.44 -16.08 11.95
N LYS A 14 -7.01 -15.80 13.18
CA LYS A 14 -5.59 -15.57 13.52
C LYS A 14 -4.64 -16.65 12.98
N ASN A 15 -5.00 -17.92 13.15
CA ASN A 15 -4.14 -19.05 12.72
C ASN A 15 -4.00 -19.10 11.19
N ALA A 16 -5.03 -18.71 10.42
CA ALA A 16 -4.93 -18.61 8.97
C ALA A 16 -4.05 -17.42 8.57
N SER A 17 -4.23 -16.27 9.23
CA SER A 17 -3.42 -15.06 9.01
C SER A 17 -1.94 -15.31 9.22
N GLU A 18 -1.55 -15.86 10.37
CA GLU A 18 -0.15 -16.13 10.70
C GLU A 18 0.49 -17.09 9.70
N ARG A 19 -0.19 -18.18 9.36
CA ARG A 19 0.31 -19.15 8.38
C ARG A 19 0.50 -18.53 7.00
N ALA A 20 -0.47 -17.77 6.51
CA ALA A 20 -0.39 -17.12 5.20
C ALA A 20 0.73 -16.08 5.15
N ILE A 21 0.86 -15.24 6.19
CA ILE A 21 1.93 -14.23 6.28
C ILE A 21 3.31 -14.89 6.35
N THR A 22 3.50 -15.89 7.21
CA THR A 22 4.80 -16.60 7.32
C THR A 22 5.18 -17.26 6.00
N LYS A 23 4.22 -17.91 5.32
CA LYS A 23 4.45 -18.49 3.98
C LYS A 23 4.88 -17.42 2.98
N ALA A 24 4.22 -16.26 2.98
CA ALA A 24 4.53 -15.14 2.08
C ALA A 24 5.91 -14.53 2.35
N LEU A 25 6.30 -14.35 3.61
CA LEU A 25 7.60 -13.80 4.01
C LEU A 25 8.79 -14.69 3.63
N ASN A 26 8.55 -16.00 3.45
CA ASN A 26 9.56 -16.96 3.00
C ASN A 26 9.76 -16.98 1.48
N GLN A 27 9.00 -16.20 0.72
CA GLN A 27 9.17 -16.06 -0.72
C GLN A 27 9.98 -14.80 -1.03
N PRO A 28 10.98 -14.87 -1.92
CA PRO A 28 11.70 -13.68 -2.35
C PRO A 28 10.77 -12.72 -3.11
N SER A 29 10.99 -11.42 -2.93
CA SER A 29 10.33 -10.39 -3.74
C SER A 29 10.86 -10.44 -5.17
N GLU A 30 9.98 -10.44 -6.16
CA GLU A 30 10.35 -10.47 -7.58
C GLU A 30 10.88 -9.11 -8.04
N TYR A 31 10.34 -8.02 -7.49
CA TYR A 31 10.83 -6.66 -7.72
C TYR A 31 11.33 -6.03 -6.44
N GLN A 32 12.42 -5.27 -6.56
CA GLN A 32 12.86 -4.33 -5.55
C GLN A 32 12.51 -2.92 -6.00
N ILE A 33 11.74 -2.20 -5.18
CA ILE A 33 11.29 -0.85 -5.47
C ILE A 33 12.09 0.12 -4.61
N ALA A 34 12.77 1.08 -5.24
CA ALA A 34 13.36 2.21 -4.55
C ALA A 34 12.42 3.41 -4.67
N ILE A 35 12.01 3.97 -3.54
CA ILE A 35 11.25 5.22 -3.48
C ILE A 35 12.26 6.38 -3.39
N GLY A 36 12.19 7.30 -4.35
CA GLY A 36 13.04 8.48 -4.42
C GLY A 36 12.40 9.71 -3.79
N GLY A 37 12.73 10.88 -4.34
CA GLY A 37 12.20 12.16 -3.86
C GLY A 37 10.67 12.27 -3.99
N ARG A 38 10.06 12.97 -3.03
CA ARG A 38 8.63 13.27 -2.98
C ARG A 38 8.39 14.76 -2.84
N SER A 39 7.29 15.26 -3.38
CA SER A 39 6.86 16.66 -3.21
C SER A 39 5.35 16.78 -3.19
N TYR A 40 4.85 17.71 -2.38
CA TYR A 40 3.42 18.05 -2.33
C TYR A 40 3.22 19.50 -2.73
N ALA A 41 2.46 19.73 -3.80
CA ALA A 41 2.10 21.07 -4.27
C ALA A 41 0.75 21.02 -4.98
N ASN A 42 -0.04 22.09 -4.88
CA ASN A 42 -1.30 22.25 -5.60
C ASN A 42 -2.28 21.07 -5.44
N GLY A 43 -2.38 20.50 -4.23
CA GLY A 43 -3.28 19.37 -3.95
C GLY A 43 -2.83 18.03 -4.58
N LYS A 44 -1.56 17.92 -4.96
CA LYS A 44 -1.00 16.73 -5.60
C LYS A 44 0.29 16.30 -4.92
N LEU A 45 0.39 15.02 -4.60
CA LEU A 45 1.62 14.39 -4.14
C LEU A 45 2.29 13.69 -5.32
N LYS A 46 3.56 14.03 -5.54
CA LYS A 46 4.45 13.40 -6.52
C LYS A 46 5.45 12.53 -5.79
N VAL A 47 5.65 11.31 -6.29
CA VAL A 47 6.57 10.32 -5.71
C VAL A 47 7.40 9.69 -6.83
N ASN A 48 8.71 9.90 -6.78
CA ASN A 48 9.62 9.24 -7.71
C ASN A 48 9.89 7.79 -7.30
N TYR A 49 10.02 6.91 -8.27
CA TYR A 49 10.41 5.53 -8.03
C TYR A 49 11.33 4.99 -9.12
N SER A 50 12.05 3.93 -8.78
CA SER A 50 12.74 3.05 -9.72
C SER A 50 12.69 1.61 -9.24
N ILE A 51 12.69 0.66 -10.16
CA ILE A 51 12.88 -0.76 -9.87
C ILE A 51 14.31 -1.18 -10.24
N ALA A 52 14.76 -2.32 -9.73
CA ALA A 52 16.09 -2.85 -10.06
C ALA A 52 16.29 -3.00 -11.59
N PRO A 53 17.48 -2.67 -12.14
CA PRO A 53 17.76 -2.80 -13.57
C PRO A 53 17.51 -4.21 -14.11
N HIS A 54 17.06 -4.31 -15.36
CA HIS A 54 16.77 -5.59 -16.06
C HIS A 54 15.62 -6.43 -15.48
N SER A 55 14.79 -5.86 -14.61
CA SER A 55 13.54 -6.50 -14.20
C SER A 55 12.63 -6.67 -15.42
N LYS A 56 12.22 -7.90 -15.72
CA LYS A 56 11.32 -8.18 -16.85
C LYS A 56 9.93 -7.63 -16.50
N ILE A 57 9.52 -6.50 -17.10
CA ILE A 57 8.16 -5.96 -16.93
C ILE A 57 7.23 -6.68 -17.90
N GLU A 58 6.14 -7.24 -17.40
CA GLU A 58 5.14 -7.90 -18.21
C GLU A 58 3.99 -6.96 -18.58
N LYS A 59 3.33 -7.23 -19.71
CA LYS A 59 2.19 -6.43 -20.14
C LYS A 59 1.04 -6.67 -19.18
N GLY A 60 0.56 -5.59 -18.55
CA GLY A 60 -0.54 -5.67 -17.58
C GLY A 60 -0.09 -5.48 -16.14
N ASP A 61 1.23 -5.48 -15.89
CA ASP A 61 1.76 -5.11 -14.58
C ASP A 61 1.45 -3.64 -14.26
N VAL A 62 1.02 -3.42 -13.02
CA VAL A 62 0.72 -2.09 -12.50
C VAL A 62 1.56 -1.80 -11.27
N ILE A 63 1.86 -0.52 -11.09
CA ILE A 63 2.39 0.02 -9.83
C ILE A 63 1.28 0.79 -9.14
N ASN A 64 1.06 0.44 -7.88
CA ASN A 64 0.02 1.00 -7.02
C ASN A 64 0.67 1.92 -5.99
N LEU A 65 0.08 3.10 -5.80
CA LEU A 65 0.43 4.03 -4.73
C LEU A 65 -0.74 4.12 -3.76
N ALA A 66 -0.53 3.68 -2.52
CA ALA A 66 -1.46 3.83 -1.42
C ALA A 66 -0.88 4.80 -0.39
N ILE A 67 -1.71 5.74 0.06
CA ILE A 67 -1.41 6.63 1.18
C ILE A 67 -2.24 6.19 2.36
N VAL A 68 -1.56 5.88 3.46
CA VAL A 68 -2.12 5.17 4.60
C VAL A 68 -2.01 6.03 5.85
N GLU A 69 -3.13 6.24 6.53
CA GLU A 69 -3.18 6.90 7.84
C GLU A 69 -2.97 5.90 8.96
N LYS A 70 -2.02 6.22 9.86
CA LYS A 70 -1.80 5.41 11.06
C LYS A 70 -2.70 5.88 12.20
N SER A 71 -3.19 4.90 12.97
CA SER A 71 -3.84 5.12 14.26
C SER A 71 -4.97 6.15 14.22
N LEU A 72 -5.92 5.94 13.30
CA LEU A 72 -7.14 6.74 13.21
C LEU A 72 -8.07 6.37 14.37
N GLU A 73 -8.46 7.37 15.13
CA GLU A 73 -9.42 7.23 16.23
C GLU A 73 -10.77 7.80 15.82
N ASN A 74 -11.84 7.06 16.11
CA ASN A 74 -13.20 7.53 15.85
C ASN A 74 -14.10 7.29 17.07
N TYR A 75 -14.80 8.33 17.51
CA TYR A 75 -15.81 8.22 18.55
C TYR A 75 -17.17 7.99 17.91
N VAL A 76 -17.84 6.90 18.28
CA VAL A 76 -19.12 6.52 17.69
C VAL A 76 -20.26 6.93 18.63
N PRO A 77 -21.02 7.99 18.34
CA PRO A 77 -22.02 8.51 19.28
C PRO A 77 -23.31 7.66 19.33
N ARG A 78 -23.62 6.85 18.31
CA ARG A 78 -24.89 6.09 18.20
C ARG A 78 -24.70 4.78 17.42
N GLY A 79 -25.60 3.81 17.62
CA GLY A 79 -25.62 2.51 16.93
C GLY A 79 -24.98 1.36 17.72
N GLU A 80 -24.71 0.24 17.03
CA GLU A 80 -24.19 -1.02 17.61
C GLU A 80 -22.87 -0.83 18.36
N ASN A 81 -22.00 0.07 17.87
CA ASN A 81 -20.75 0.44 18.51
C ASN A 81 -20.84 1.76 19.31
N SER A 82 -22.04 2.19 19.69
CA SER A 82 -22.24 3.45 20.42
C SER A 82 -21.40 3.53 21.69
N TRP A 83 -20.95 4.74 22.01
CA TRP A 83 -20.14 5.10 23.17
C TRP A 83 -18.74 4.47 23.19
N ARG A 84 -18.33 3.80 22.11
CA ARG A 84 -16.98 3.25 21.96
C ARG A 84 -16.08 4.22 21.21
N LYS A 85 -14.81 4.22 21.62
CA LYS A 85 -13.70 4.77 20.85
C LYS A 85 -13.10 3.64 20.02
N LEU A 86 -13.22 3.73 18.71
CA LEU A 86 -12.64 2.76 17.78
C LEU A 86 -11.26 3.23 17.36
N HIS A 87 -10.32 2.29 17.32
CA HIS A 87 -8.97 2.49 16.83
C HIS A 87 -8.80 1.71 15.53
N HIS A 88 -8.38 2.39 14.47
CA HIS A 88 -8.12 1.79 13.18
C HIS A 88 -6.66 2.04 12.79
N ASP A 89 -5.95 0.97 12.47
CA ASP A 89 -4.59 1.06 11.96
C ASP A 89 -4.54 0.87 10.45
N ASN A 90 -3.60 1.58 9.82
CA ASN A 90 -3.29 1.50 8.41
C ASN A 90 -4.50 1.70 7.48
N VAL A 91 -5.26 2.79 7.70
CA VAL A 91 -6.43 3.13 6.87
C VAL A 91 -5.96 3.76 5.55
N VAL A 92 -6.27 3.14 4.41
CA VAL A 92 -6.01 3.73 3.09
C VAL A 92 -6.90 4.96 2.89
N LYS A 93 -6.29 6.12 2.65
CA LYS A 93 -6.98 7.40 2.44
C LYS A 93 -7.03 7.79 0.97
N TRP A 94 -5.95 7.50 0.24
CA TRP A 94 -5.83 7.74 -1.18
C TRP A 94 -5.15 6.56 -1.85
N PHE A 95 -5.61 6.23 -3.05
CA PHE A 95 -5.11 5.11 -3.82
C PHE A 95 -5.14 5.43 -5.32
N SER A 96 -4.06 5.12 -6.04
CA SER A 96 -4.00 5.20 -7.50
C SER A 96 -3.16 4.05 -8.06
N SER A 97 -3.52 3.60 -9.26
CA SER A 97 -2.80 2.58 -10.03
C SER A 97 -2.28 3.18 -11.33
N PHE A 98 -1.07 2.79 -11.73
CA PHE A 98 -0.40 3.27 -12.93
C PHE A 98 0.21 2.09 -13.69
N PRO A 99 0.37 2.18 -15.03
CA PRO A 99 1.15 1.19 -15.76
C PRO A 99 2.58 1.12 -15.23
N LEU A 100 3.10 -0.09 -15.01
CA LEU A 100 4.46 -0.27 -14.53
C LEU A 100 5.49 0.18 -15.58
N LYS A 101 6.50 0.91 -15.12
CA LYS A 101 7.71 1.28 -15.88
C LYS A 101 8.93 1.02 -15.01
N GLU A 102 10.12 0.97 -15.61
CA GLU A 102 11.35 0.77 -14.84
C GLU A 102 11.63 1.89 -13.84
N LYS A 103 11.22 3.11 -14.19
CA LYS A 103 11.29 4.30 -13.33
C LYS A 103 10.23 5.31 -13.73
N GLY A 104 9.87 6.18 -12.81
CA GLY A 104 8.95 7.27 -13.11
C GLY A 104 8.54 8.08 -11.89
N GLU A 105 7.58 8.96 -12.13
CA GLU A 105 6.91 9.76 -11.10
C GLU A 105 5.45 9.29 -11.02
N LEU A 106 4.99 8.97 -9.82
CA LEU A 106 3.60 8.70 -9.51
C LEU A 106 2.97 10.00 -8.98
N GLU A 107 1.81 10.37 -9.52
CA GLU A 107 1.08 11.57 -9.11
C GLU A 107 -0.32 11.21 -8.62
N ILE A 108 -0.63 11.59 -7.38
CA ILE A 108 -1.93 11.34 -6.77
C ILE A 108 -2.50 12.63 -6.18
N ALA A 109 -3.79 12.88 -6.43
CA ALA A 109 -4.50 14.01 -5.84
C ALA A 109 -4.76 13.72 -4.36
N VAL A 110 -4.27 14.61 -3.48
CA VAL A 110 -4.44 14.51 -2.04
C VAL A 110 -4.91 15.86 -1.52
N SER A 111 -5.97 15.88 -0.71
CA SER A 111 -6.53 17.14 -0.20
C SER A 111 -5.59 17.84 0.78
N HIS A 112 -4.72 17.07 1.44
CA HIS A 112 -3.69 17.54 2.34
C HIS A 112 -2.60 16.48 2.47
N TRP A 113 -1.41 16.91 2.87
CA TRP A 113 -0.27 16.05 3.11
C TRP A 113 0.31 16.32 4.49
N ASN A 114 0.57 15.24 5.24
CA ASN A 114 1.20 15.29 6.56
C ASN A 114 2.10 14.07 6.73
N GLU A 115 3.40 14.27 6.62
CA GLU A 115 4.43 13.22 6.59
C GLU A 115 4.50 12.43 7.91
N LYS A 116 4.07 13.04 9.02
CA LYS A 116 4.04 12.38 10.33
C LYS A 116 2.82 11.49 10.52
N LYS A 117 1.73 11.74 9.79
CA LYS A 117 0.47 11.00 9.90
C LYS A 117 0.34 9.91 8.85
N TYR A 118 0.95 10.11 7.69
CA TYR A 118 0.77 9.25 6.53
C TYR A 118 2.00 8.42 6.21
N VAL A 119 1.76 7.18 5.81
CA VAL A 119 2.75 6.27 5.23
C VAL A 119 2.45 6.12 3.75
N LEU A 120 3.49 6.19 2.93
CA LEU A 120 3.41 5.83 1.52
C LEU A 120 3.72 4.36 1.38
N VAL A 121 2.84 3.63 0.70
CA VAL A 121 3.06 2.24 0.31
C VAL A 121 2.99 2.17 -1.20
N VAL A 122 4.07 1.71 -1.82
CA VAL A 122 4.17 1.50 -3.26
C VAL A 122 4.34 0.00 -3.49
N TYR A 123 3.50 -0.60 -4.32
CA TYR A 123 3.62 -2.02 -4.62
C TYR A 123 3.30 -2.33 -6.08
N ILE A 124 3.93 -3.39 -6.60
CA ILE A 124 3.75 -3.88 -7.96
C ILE A 124 2.82 -5.08 -7.93
N GLN A 125 1.91 -5.15 -8.89
CA GLN A 125 0.93 -6.20 -9.03
C GLN A 125 0.80 -6.65 -10.48
N ASN A 126 0.75 -7.95 -10.73
CA ASN A 126 0.49 -8.48 -12.07
C ASN A 126 -1.03 -8.53 -12.37
N SER A 127 -1.38 -8.98 -13.58
CA SER A 127 -2.78 -9.14 -14.02
C SER A 127 -3.59 -10.16 -13.20
N ASP A 128 -2.93 -11.06 -12.49
CA ASP A 128 -3.54 -12.06 -11.61
C ASP A 128 -3.68 -11.56 -10.16
N TRP A 129 -3.47 -10.26 -9.94
CA TRP A 129 -3.49 -9.60 -8.64
C TRP A 129 -2.37 -10.02 -7.69
N LYS A 130 -1.39 -10.82 -8.13
CA LYS A 130 -0.25 -11.18 -7.30
C LYS A 130 0.62 -9.95 -7.03
N VAL A 131 0.92 -9.69 -5.75
CA VAL A 131 1.89 -8.66 -5.36
C VAL A 131 3.30 -9.19 -5.61
N LEU A 132 4.06 -8.50 -6.46
CA LEU A 132 5.38 -8.92 -6.92
C LEU A 132 6.53 -8.19 -6.21
N GLY A 133 6.23 -7.05 -5.59
CA GLY A 133 7.18 -6.29 -4.79
C GLY A 133 6.51 -5.12 -4.09
N VAL A 134 7.09 -4.69 -2.98
CA VAL A 134 6.56 -3.61 -2.13
C VAL A 134 7.70 -2.78 -1.58
N ALA A 135 7.46 -1.48 -1.43
CA ALA A 135 8.26 -0.57 -0.63
C ALA A 135 7.33 0.36 0.14
N SER A 136 7.76 0.77 1.32
CA SER A 136 7.05 1.78 2.11
C SER A 136 8.02 2.79 2.69
N ILE A 137 7.61 4.05 2.77
CA ILE A 137 8.38 5.09 3.43
C ILE A 137 7.50 5.83 4.44
N GLN A 138 8.07 6.01 5.62
CA GLN A 138 7.57 6.86 6.69
C GLN A 138 8.75 7.72 7.17
N GLU A 139 8.48 8.98 7.50
CA GLU A 139 9.43 9.83 8.22
C GLU A 139 9.33 9.67 9.74
#